data_AF-A0A815V0Q0-F1
#
_entry.id   AF-A0A815V0Q0-F1
#
_cell.length_a   1.000
_cell.length_b   1.000
_cell.length_c   1.000
_cell.angle_alpha   90.00
_cell.angle_beta   90.00
_cell.angle_gamma   90.00
#
_symmetry.space_group_name_H-M   'P 1'
#
loop_
_entity.id
_entity.type
_entity.pdbx_description
1 polymer ?
#
loop_
_entity_poly.entity_id
_entity_poly.type
_entity_poly.pdbx_seq_one_letter_code
_entity_poly.pdbx_strand_id
1 'polypeptide(L)'
;MSTIRETYWVSGPILNLDPLILSGWSMCYNDKYAVRSASGSKFPITDSLNYQCNKQKLLLACRPVGAPTFTLAAMGMRSDVLFNCRSAEKCTHLANGVGWYYSSTHSWGFVNGTDSVFRDKCDKLTDKNSNLRLCWQPAVGEGGYRRGTAKPLNYNSTWERTIWHAN
;
A
#
# COMPACT_ATOMS: atom_id res chain seq x y z
N MET A 1 -34.18 -13.04 -0.82
CA MET A 1 -33.48 -12.32 -1.90
C MET A 1 -32.24 -11.68 -1.30
N SER A 2 -31.05 -12.24 -1.57
CA SER A 2 -29.78 -11.65 -1.10
C SER A 2 -29.39 -10.55 -2.08
N THR A 3 -29.47 -9.30 -1.65
CA THR A 3 -29.00 -8.16 -2.45
C THR A 3 -27.48 -8.27 -2.55
N ILE A 4 -26.96 -8.62 -3.72
CA ILE A 4 -25.52 -8.57 -3.99
C ILE A 4 -25.11 -7.10 -3.87
N ARG A 5 -24.46 -6.71 -2.78
CA ARG A 5 -23.81 -5.41 -2.69
C ARG A 5 -22.55 -5.47 -3.52
N GLU A 6 -22.51 -4.67 -4.58
CA GLU A 6 -21.31 -4.53 -5.40
C GLU A 6 -20.18 -3.93 -4.55
N THR A 7 -18.99 -4.53 -4.66
CA THR A 7 -17.78 -4.03 -4.01
C THR A 7 -17.34 -2.76 -4.72
N TYR A 8 -17.17 -1.66 -3.99
CA TYR A 8 -16.63 -0.42 -4.56
C TYR A 8 -15.30 -0.69 -5.26
N TRP A 9 -15.16 -0.31 -6.52
CA TRP A 9 -13.97 -0.60 -7.31
C TRP A 9 -13.66 0.53 -8.27
N VAL A 10 -12.41 0.99 -8.29
CA VAL A 10 -11.92 1.98 -9.26
C VAL A 10 -10.50 1.65 -9.70
N SER A 11 -10.14 2.13 -10.89
CA SER A 11 -8.81 1.97 -11.48
C SER A 11 -7.88 3.13 -11.09
N GLY A 12 -6.61 2.82 -10.87
CA GLY A 12 -5.54 3.78 -10.60
C GLY A 12 -5.41 4.17 -9.13
N PRO A 13 -4.34 4.90 -8.77
CA PRO A 13 -4.23 5.53 -7.46
C PRO A 13 -5.25 6.66 -7.28
N ILE A 14 -5.81 6.77 -6.08
CA ILE A 14 -6.91 7.68 -5.74
C ILE A 14 -6.44 8.60 -4.62
N LEU A 15 -6.70 9.90 -4.77
CA LEU A 15 -6.47 10.89 -3.72
C LEU A 15 -7.77 11.18 -2.97
N ASN A 16 -7.65 11.52 -1.68
CA ASN A 16 -8.76 11.99 -0.85
C ASN A 16 -9.96 11.03 -0.80
N LEU A 17 -9.70 9.72 -0.72
CA LEU A 17 -10.72 8.68 -0.70
C LEU A 17 -11.40 8.60 0.66
N ASP A 18 -12.73 8.76 0.69
CA ASP A 18 -13.53 8.54 1.90
C ASP A 18 -13.69 7.02 2.18
N PRO A 19 -13.27 6.50 3.34
CA PRO A 19 -13.51 5.09 3.68
C PRO A 19 -15.00 4.72 3.76
N LEU A 20 -15.92 5.68 3.95
CA LEU A 20 -17.36 5.41 4.03
C LEU A 20 -17.98 4.93 2.72
N ILE A 21 -17.35 5.23 1.57
CA ILE A 21 -17.83 4.76 0.26
C ILE A 21 -17.27 3.38 -0.14
N LEU A 22 -16.38 2.80 0.68
CA LEU A 22 -15.76 1.50 0.42
C LEU A 22 -16.70 0.31 0.70
N SER A 23 -17.89 0.32 0.08
CA SER A 23 -18.86 -0.78 0.14
C SER A 23 -18.18 -2.11 -0.20
N GLY A 24 -18.40 -3.13 0.64
CA GLY A 24 -17.85 -4.48 0.46
C GLY A 24 -16.40 -4.66 0.91
N TRP A 25 -15.70 -3.60 1.30
CA TRP A 25 -14.35 -3.69 1.88
C TRP A 25 -14.41 -3.75 3.41
N SER A 26 -13.37 -4.32 4.01
CA SER A 26 -13.13 -4.24 5.45
C SER A 26 -11.67 -3.97 5.71
N MET A 27 -11.38 -3.06 6.65
CA MET A 27 -10.01 -2.86 7.12
C MET A 27 -9.53 -4.11 7.84
N CYS A 28 -8.38 -4.62 7.45
CA CYS A 28 -7.80 -5.85 8.00
C CYS A 28 -6.40 -5.62 8.60
N TYR A 29 -5.81 -4.44 8.40
CA TYR A 29 -4.58 -4.00 9.03
C TYR A 29 -4.56 -2.47 9.15
N ASN A 30 -4.08 -1.96 10.29
CA ASN A 30 -3.82 -0.55 10.54
C ASN A 30 -2.60 -0.43 11.44
N ASP A 31 -1.68 0.48 11.08
CA ASP A 31 -0.58 0.84 11.95
C ASP A 31 0.06 2.18 11.54
N LYS A 32 0.92 2.72 12.40
CA LYS A 32 1.70 3.93 12.13
C LYS A 32 2.87 3.65 11.21
N TYR A 33 3.32 4.67 10.48
CA TYR A 33 4.57 4.62 9.71
C TYR A 33 5.79 4.43 10.62
N ALA A 34 5.67 4.73 11.91
CA ALA A 34 6.69 4.49 12.93
C ALA A 34 6.91 3.02 13.29
N VAL A 35 5.94 2.13 13.03
CA VAL A 35 6.10 0.72 13.41
C VAL A 35 6.98 -0.02 12.41
N ARG A 36 7.96 -0.73 12.97
CA ARG A 36 9.07 -1.38 12.27
C ARG A 36 9.24 -2.82 12.76
N SER A 37 9.81 -3.67 11.91
CA SER A 37 10.28 -4.98 12.36
C SER A 37 11.53 -4.84 13.22
N ALA A 38 11.61 -5.67 14.27
CA ALA A 38 12.88 -5.90 14.95
C ALA A 38 13.92 -6.50 13.98
N SER A 39 15.21 -6.31 14.28
CA SER A 39 16.29 -6.91 13.48
C SER A 39 16.09 -8.43 13.34
N GLY A 40 16.22 -8.94 12.12
CA GLY A 40 16.02 -10.37 11.82
C GLY A 40 14.56 -10.85 11.77
N SER A 41 13.57 -9.97 11.97
CA SER A 41 12.15 -10.32 11.89
C SER A 41 11.53 -10.02 10.52
N LYS A 42 10.53 -10.81 10.13
CA LYS A 42 9.72 -10.55 8.92
C LYS A 42 8.95 -9.23 9.07
N PHE A 43 8.53 -8.66 7.95
CA PHE A 43 7.69 -7.46 7.92
C PHE A 43 6.45 -7.64 8.81
N PRO A 44 6.05 -6.70 9.68
CA PRO A 44 4.98 -6.93 10.67
C PRO A 44 3.63 -7.21 9.99
N ILE A 45 3.49 -6.78 8.74
CA ILE A 45 2.30 -6.98 7.92
C ILE A 45 2.19 -8.40 7.34
N THR A 46 3.28 -9.19 7.33
CA THR A 46 3.28 -10.53 6.70
C THR A 46 2.24 -11.45 7.34
N ASP A 47 2.14 -11.45 8.66
CA ASP A 47 1.17 -12.30 9.36
C ASP A 47 -0.26 -11.82 9.12
N SER A 48 -0.48 -10.50 9.14
CA SER A 48 -1.77 -9.94 8.76
C SER A 48 -2.15 -10.34 7.33
N LEU A 49 -1.23 -10.34 6.37
CA LEU A 49 -1.51 -10.82 5.01
C LEU A 49 -1.96 -12.28 4.95
N ASN A 50 -1.42 -13.14 5.81
CA ASN A 50 -1.75 -14.57 5.81
C ASN A 50 -3.08 -14.86 6.54
N TYR A 51 -3.36 -14.16 7.63
CA TYR A 51 -4.45 -14.53 8.55
C TYR A 51 -5.61 -13.54 8.62
N GLN A 52 -5.39 -12.24 8.37
CA GLN A 52 -6.39 -11.18 8.55
C GLN A 52 -6.81 -10.55 7.21
N CYS A 53 -5.83 -10.20 6.38
CA CYS A 53 -5.96 -9.59 5.07
C CYS A 53 -5.90 -10.65 3.97
N ASN A 54 -6.71 -11.71 4.03
CA ASN A 54 -6.57 -12.92 3.21
C ASN A 54 -7.61 -13.07 2.07
N LYS A 55 -8.36 -12.01 1.72
CA LYS A 55 -9.35 -12.07 0.63
C LYS A 55 -8.76 -11.74 -0.74
N GLN A 56 -9.56 -11.88 -1.80
CA GLN A 56 -9.14 -11.83 -3.21
C GLN A 56 -8.72 -10.44 -3.68
N LYS A 57 -9.21 -9.38 -3.04
CA LYS A 57 -8.90 -7.99 -3.36
C LYS A 57 -8.17 -7.33 -2.20
N LEU A 58 -7.20 -6.48 -2.52
CA LEU A 58 -6.47 -5.69 -1.54
C LEU A 58 -6.52 -4.21 -1.93
N LEU A 59 -6.57 -3.36 -0.92
CA LEU A 59 -6.45 -1.91 -1.04
C LEU A 59 -5.40 -1.46 -0.04
N LEU A 60 -4.38 -0.76 -0.55
CA LEU A 60 -3.34 -0.12 0.26
C LEU A 60 -3.69 1.36 0.38
N ALA A 61 -3.74 1.87 1.60
CA ALA A 61 -4.06 3.26 1.83
C ALA A 61 -3.24 3.86 2.97
N CYS A 62 -3.27 5.18 3.04
CA CYS A 62 -2.60 5.92 4.08
C CYS A 62 -3.33 7.24 4.38
N ARG A 63 -3.33 7.70 5.63
CA ARG A 63 -3.86 9.03 6.08
C ARG A 63 -3.09 9.59 7.28
N PRO A 64 -3.20 10.89 7.62
CA PRO A 64 -2.78 11.34 8.94
C PRO A 64 -3.60 10.58 9.99
N VAL A 65 -3.00 10.30 11.14
CA VAL A 65 -3.71 9.65 12.25
C VAL A 65 -4.91 10.51 12.63
N GLY A 66 -6.09 9.89 12.71
CA GLY A 66 -7.35 10.57 13.04
C GLY A 66 -8.03 11.29 11.88
N ALA A 67 -7.41 11.39 10.70
CA ALA A 67 -8.08 12.00 9.55
C ALA A 67 -9.25 11.14 9.06
N PRO A 68 -10.35 11.75 8.58
CA PRO A 68 -11.50 10.99 8.09
C PRO A 68 -11.20 10.30 6.76
N THR A 69 -10.45 10.95 5.86
CA THR A 69 -10.20 10.48 4.49
C THR A 69 -8.79 9.93 4.31
N PHE A 70 -8.63 8.97 3.39
CA PHE A 70 -7.34 8.54 2.88
C PHE A 70 -6.74 9.60 1.96
N THR A 71 -5.53 10.06 2.24
CA THR A 71 -4.83 10.98 1.33
C THR A 71 -4.49 10.29 0.03
N LEU A 72 -4.08 9.03 0.10
CA LEU A 72 -3.70 8.23 -1.05
C LEU A 72 -4.09 6.77 -0.80
N ALA A 73 -4.72 6.17 -1.79
CA ALA A 73 -5.09 4.76 -1.81
C ALA A 73 -4.94 4.17 -3.22
N ALA A 74 -4.81 2.85 -3.32
CA ALA A 74 -4.95 2.11 -4.58
C ALA A 74 -5.50 0.72 -4.28
N MET A 75 -6.25 0.14 -5.21
CA MET A 75 -6.86 -1.18 -5.07
C MET A 75 -6.54 -2.08 -6.26
N GLY A 76 -6.46 -3.38 -6.02
CA GLY A 76 -6.16 -4.38 -7.05
C GLY A 76 -6.46 -5.79 -6.57
N MET A 77 -6.38 -6.75 -7.49
CA MET A 77 -6.45 -8.15 -7.13
C MET A 77 -5.24 -8.50 -6.27
N ARG A 78 -5.42 -9.35 -5.27
CA ARG A 78 -4.36 -9.78 -4.35
C ARG A 78 -3.13 -10.29 -5.10
N SER A 79 -3.34 -11.06 -6.17
CA SER A 79 -2.26 -11.59 -7.02
C SER A 79 -1.39 -10.50 -7.64
N ASP A 80 -2.01 -9.38 -8.01
CA ASP A 80 -1.31 -8.23 -8.63
C ASP A 80 -0.63 -7.37 -7.57
N VAL A 81 -1.36 -7.06 -6.49
CA VAL A 81 -0.88 -6.25 -5.37
C VAL A 81 0.33 -6.90 -4.67
N LEU A 82 0.39 -8.24 -4.69
CA LEU A 82 1.47 -9.05 -4.14
C LEU A 82 2.41 -9.61 -5.22
N PHE A 83 2.41 -9.06 -6.44
CA PHE A 83 3.34 -9.49 -7.48
C PHE A 83 4.79 -9.31 -7.02
N ASN A 84 5.51 -10.42 -6.91
CA ASN A 84 6.82 -10.45 -6.26
C ASN A 84 7.91 -9.94 -7.20
N CYS A 85 8.32 -8.70 -6.98
CA CYS A 85 9.40 -8.03 -7.67
C CYS A 85 10.80 -8.33 -7.09
N ARG A 86 10.91 -9.16 -6.05
CA ARG A 86 12.17 -9.45 -5.35
C ARG A 86 12.92 -8.14 -5.03
N SER A 87 14.25 -8.12 -5.21
CA SER A 87 15.12 -6.95 -5.05
C SER A 87 15.31 -6.14 -6.34
N ALA A 88 14.60 -6.43 -7.44
CA ALA A 88 14.78 -5.70 -8.69
C ALA A 88 14.32 -4.24 -8.55
N GLU A 89 15.24 -3.30 -8.81
CA GLU A 89 15.06 -1.87 -8.51
C GLU A 89 13.96 -1.21 -9.34
N LYS A 90 13.77 -1.67 -10.59
CA LYS A 90 12.83 -1.08 -11.56
C LYS A 90 11.58 -1.93 -11.81
N CYS A 91 11.41 -3.02 -11.06
CA CYS A 91 10.27 -3.91 -11.26
C CYS A 91 8.97 -3.24 -10.82
N THR A 92 7.98 -3.30 -11.72
CA THR A 92 6.59 -2.96 -11.48
C THR A 92 5.71 -3.97 -12.23
N HIS A 93 4.48 -4.16 -11.76
CA HIS A 93 3.45 -4.98 -12.39
C HIS A 93 2.21 -4.12 -12.62
N LEU A 94 1.88 -3.87 -13.89
CA LEU A 94 0.73 -3.05 -14.25
C LEU A 94 -0.56 -3.88 -14.11
N ALA A 95 -1.43 -3.46 -13.19
CA ALA A 95 -2.77 -4.02 -13.06
C ALA A 95 -3.74 -2.99 -12.46
N ASN A 96 -4.99 -3.00 -12.93
CA ASN A 96 -6.03 -2.05 -12.52
C ASN A 96 -5.57 -0.57 -12.59
N GLY A 97 -4.73 -0.20 -13.57
CA GLY A 97 -4.20 1.17 -13.72
C GLY A 97 -3.12 1.56 -12.70
N VAL A 98 -2.57 0.59 -11.97
CA VAL A 98 -1.57 0.81 -10.91
C VAL A 98 -0.31 -0.02 -11.22
N GLY A 99 0.86 0.58 -11.02
CA GLY A 99 2.14 -0.12 -11.09
C GLY A 99 2.50 -0.68 -9.72
N TRP A 100 2.19 -1.95 -9.47
CA TRP A 100 2.42 -2.63 -8.20
C TRP A 100 3.86 -3.13 -8.09
N TYR A 101 4.42 -3.11 -6.89
CA TYR A 101 5.65 -3.82 -6.59
C TYR A 101 5.61 -4.37 -5.17
N TYR A 102 5.94 -5.64 -5.00
CA TYR A 102 5.99 -6.28 -3.69
C TYR A 102 7.28 -7.09 -3.50
N SER A 103 7.79 -7.07 -2.29
CA SER A 103 8.76 -8.02 -1.77
C SER A 103 8.64 -8.02 -0.26
N SER A 104 8.58 -9.20 0.34
CA SER A 104 8.52 -9.36 1.80
C SER A 104 9.80 -8.91 2.53
N THR A 105 10.89 -8.70 1.80
CA THR A 105 12.22 -8.36 2.35
C THR A 105 12.79 -7.04 1.83
N HIS A 106 12.18 -6.41 0.83
CA HIS A 106 12.74 -5.22 0.18
C HIS A 106 11.85 -3.97 0.24
N SER A 107 10.69 -3.99 -0.42
CA SER A 107 9.70 -2.89 -0.41
C SER A 107 8.36 -3.34 -0.97
N TRP A 108 7.30 -2.72 -0.48
CA TRP A 108 5.95 -2.87 -0.99
C TRP A 108 5.30 -1.52 -1.23
N GLY A 109 4.59 -1.40 -2.33
CA GLY A 109 3.86 -0.18 -2.64
C GLY A 109 3.38 -0.15 -4.08
N PHE A 110 3.16 1.07 -4.56
CA PHE A 110 2.69 1.30 -5.91
C PHE A 110 3.10 2.67 -6.45
N VAL A 111 3.03 2.77 -7.77
CA VAL A 111 3.10 4.01 -8.56
C VAL A 111 1.88 4.11 -9.47
N ASN A 112 1.68 5.27 -10.10
CA ASN A 112 0.64 5.44 -11.09
C ASN A 112 0.95 4.64 -12.36
N GLY A 113 0.06 3.72 -12.74
CA GLY A 113 0.14 2.95 -13.99
C GLY A 113 1.54 2.46 -14.34
N THR A 114 2.04 2.92 -15.49
CA THR A 114 3.35 2.54 -16.07
C THR A 114 4.50 3.44 -15.63
N ASP A 115 4.33 4.26 -14.60
CA ASP A 115 5.41 5.11 -14.11
C ASP A 115 6.62 4.27 -13.68
N SER A 116 7.82 4.80 -13.92
CA SER A 116 9.05 4.15 -13.47
C SER A 116 9.14 4.13 -11.94
N VAL A 117 9.90 3.19 -11.40
CA VAL A 117 10.25 3.10 -9.98
C VAL A 117 11.76 2.94 -9.83
N PHE A 118 12.31 3.42 -8.72
CA PHE A 118 13.69 3.12 -8.32
C PHE A 118 13.71 2.71 -6.85
N ARG A 119 13.70 1.40 -6.60
CA ARG A 119 13.56 0.75 -5.29
C ARG A 119 14.91 0.56 -4.61
N ASP A 120 15.61 1.62 -4.22
CA ASP A 120 16.74 1.51 -3.29
C ASP A 120 16.20 1.49 -1.84
N LYS A 121 15.85 0.28 -1.39
CA LYS A 121 15.03 -0.02 -0.18
C LYS A 121 13.59 0.50 -0.23
N CYS A 122 13.31 1.57 -0.96
CA CYS A 122 11.97 2.02 -1.34
C CYS A 122 12.03 2.88 -2.59
N ASP A 123 10.87 3.24 -3.16
CA ASP A 123 10.80 4.14 -4.30
C ASP A 123 11.30 5.55 -3.97
N LYS A 124 12.44 5.92 -4.55
CA LYS A 124 13.07 7.23 -4.37
C LYS A 124 12.75 8.23 -5.47
N LEU A 125 12.11 7.84 -6.58
CA LEU A 125 11.92 8.73 -7.72
C LEU A 125 11.04 9.95 -7.39
N THR A 126 11.31 11.09 -7.99
CA THR A 126 10.45 12.26 -7.92
C THR A 126 10.16 12.69 -9.36
N ASP A 127 8.88 12.69 -9.71
CA ASP A 127 8.38 13.08 -11.03
C ASP A 127 7.01 13.76 -10.93
N LYS A 128 6.38 14.00 -12.10
CA LYS A 128 5.08 14.66 -12.23
C LYS A 128 3.94 13.99 -11.44
N ASN A 129 4.02 12.67 -11.22
CA ASN A 129 3.01 11.87 -10.54
C ASN A 129 3.45 11.52 -9.11
N SER A 130 4.36 12.31 -8.54
CA SER A 130 4.92 12.01 -7.21
C SER A 130 3.85 11.86 -6.13
N ASN A 131 2.73 12.57 -6.24
CA ASN A 131 1.58 12.49 -5.35
C ASN A 131 0.83 11.14 -5.40
N LEU A 132 1.05 10.31 -6.42
CA LEU A 132 0.37 9.03 -6.66
C LEU A 132 1.26 7.81 -6.35
N ARG A 133 2.28 7.99 -5.51
CA ARG A 133 3.26 6.96 -5.16
C ARG A 133 3.20 6.61 -3.68
N LEU A 134 3.22 5.33 -3.34
CA LEU A 134 3.24 4.87 -1.96
C LEU A 134 4.33 3.84 -1.80
N CYS A 135 5.13 3.92 -0.74
CA CYS A 135 6.17 2.94 -0.49
C CYS A 135 6.37 2.67 1.01
N TRP A 136 6.31 1.39 1.37
CA TRP A 136 6.60 0.87 2.69
C TRP A 136 7.83 -0.01 2.64
N GLN A 137 8.69 0.14 3.64
CA GLN A 137 9.90 -0.66 3.77
C GLN A 137 9.62 -1.80 4.75
N PRO A 138 9.82 -3.05 4.34
CA PRO A 138 9.84 -4.20 5.22
C PRO A 138 11.17 -4.47 5.91
N ALA A 139 12.24 -3.78 5.50
CA ALA A 139 13.58 -4.03 5.99
C ALA A 139 13.82 -3.49 7.41
N VAL A 140 14.78 -4.12 8.10
CA VAL A 140 15.19 -3.83 9.48
C VAL A 140 15.36 -2.33 9.72
N GLY A 141 14.72 -1.84 10.77
CA GLY A 141 14.82 -0.45 11.21
C GLY A 141 13.76 0.48 10.64
N GLU A 142 13.14 0.15 9.50
CA GLU A 142 12.35 1.12 8.74
C GLU A 142 10.88 0.70 8.62
N GLY A 143 9.97 1.65 8.83
CA GLY A 143 8.52 1.44 8.79
C GLY A 143 7.93 1.83 7.43
N GLY A 144 7.08 2.86 7.39
CA GLY A 144 6.67 3.44 6.11
C GLY A 144 7.66 4.51 5.64
N TYR A 145 7.90 4.63 4.34
CA TYR A 145 8.87 5.59 3.78
C TYR A 145 8.20 6.73 3.02
N ARG A 146 7.17 6.42 2.21
CA ARG A 146 6.58 7.39 1.29
C ARG A 146 5.07 7.27 1.22
N ARG A 147 4.44 8.44 1.18
CA ARG A 147 3.10 8.64 0.62
C ARG A 147 3.11 9.89 -0.25
N GLY A 148 2.66 9.77 -1.49
CA GLY A 148 2.74 10.86 -2.44
C GLY A 148 4.10 11.56 -2.44
N THR A 149 4.08 12.89 -2.30
CA THR A 149 5.28 13.74 -2.23
C THR A 149 5.95 13.75 -0.86
N ALA A 150 5.29 13.26 0.20
CA ALA A 150 5.86 13.22 1.55
C ALA A 150 6.79 12.02 1.73
N LYS A 151 8.10 12.31 1.82
CA LYS A 151 9.19 11.38 2.13
C LYS A 151 10.39 12.16 2.71
N PRO A 152 11.20 11.59 3.61
CA PRO A 152 11.00 10.31 4.28
C PRO A 152 9.94 10.39 5.39
N LEU A 153 9.15 9.32 5.56
CA LEU A 153 8.17 9.17 6.65
C LEU A 153 8.57 8.12 7.69
N ASN A 154 9.82 7.66 7.63
CA ASN A 154 10.38 6.72 8.56
C ASN A 154 10.22 7.25 9.99
N TYR A 155 9.86 6.38 10.94
CA TYR A 155 9.62 6.74 12.35
C TYR A 155 8.45 7.70 12.60
N ASN A 156 7.68 8.07 11.58
CA ASN A 156 6.60 9.03 11.73
C ASN A 156 5.38 8.41 12.43
N SER A 157 4.99 8.99 13.56
CA SER A 157 3.84 8.55 14.37
C SER A 157 2.54 9.30 14.07
N THR A 158 2.57 10.31 13.18
CA THR A 158 1.43 11.14 12.77
C THR A 158 0.78 10.68 11.47
N TRP A 159 1.40 9.74 10.75
CA TRP A 159 0.85 9.09 9.56
C TRP A 159 0.61 7.60 9.81
N GLU A 160 -0.51 7.10 9.30
CA GLU A 160 -0.87 5.69 9.33
C GLU A 160 -0.95 5.08 7.93
N ARG A 161 -0.70 3.78 7.88
CA ARG A 161 -0.89 2.89 6.74
C ARG A 161 -1.97 1.87 7.08
N THR A 162 -2.81 1.57 6.11
CA THR A 162 -3.91 0.63 6.25
C THR A 162 -3.95 -0.33 5.08
N ILE A 163 -4.43 -1.55 5.36
CA ILE A 163 -4.80 -2.52 4.32
C ILE A 163 -6.26 -2.85 4.54
N TRP A 164 -6.98 -2.83 3.43
CA TRP A 164 -8.36 -3.28 3.36
C TRP A 164 -8.43 -4.48 2.42
N HIS A 165 -9.39 -5.34 2.66
CA HIS A 165 -9.63 -6.52 1.84
C HIS A 165 -11.10 -6.63 1.42
N ALA A 166 -11.34 -7.31 0.31
CA ALA A 166 -12.68 -7.64 -0.17
C ALA A 166 -12.64 -8.97 -0.94
N ASN A 167 -13.81 -9.60 -1.11
CA ASN A 167 -13.96 -10.71 -2.03
C ASN A 167 -14.04 -10.18 -3.46
#